data_AF-A0A376RC31-F1
#
_entry.id   AF-A0A376RC31-F1
#
_cell.length_a   1.000
_cell.length_b   1.000
_cell.length_c   1.000
_cell.angle_alpha   90.00
_cell.angle_beta   90.00
_cell.angle_gamma   90.00
#
_symmetry.space_group_name_H-M   'P 1'
#
loop_
_entity.id
_entity.type
_entity.pdbx_description
1 polymer ?
#
loop_
_entity_poly.entity_id
_entity_poly.type
_entity_poly.pdbx_seq_one_letter_code
_entity_poly.pdbx_strand_id
1 'polypeptide(L)'
;MGVDCFKTDFGERIPTDVQWFDGSDPQKMHNHYAYIYNELVWNVLKDTVGEEEAVLFARSASVGAQKFPVHWGGDCYANYESMAESLRGGLSIGLSGFGFWSHDIGGFENTAPAHVYKRWCAFGLLSSHSRLHGSKSYRVPWAYDDESCDVVRFFTQLKCRMMPYLYREAARAKRAGYADDAGHDDGVPGRSGL
;
A
#
# COMPACT_ATOMS: atom_id res chain seq x y z
N MET A 1 -11.08 -10.07 19.29
CA MET A 1 -9.61 -10.18 19.12
C MET A 1 -8.94 -8.82 18.88
N GLY A 2 -9.67 -7.76 18.51
CA GLY A 2 -9.14 -6.38 18.49
C GLY A 2 -8.11 -6.13 17.38
N VAL A 3 -8.24 -6.83 16.25
CA VAL A 3 -7.39 -6.63 15.07
C VAL A 3 -8.04 -5.53 14.22
N ASP A 4 -7.25 -4.52 13.83
CA ASP A 4 -7.75 -3.34 13.11
C ASP A 4 -7.64 -3.47 11.58
N CYS A 5 -6.72 -4.30 11.08
CA CYS A 5 -6.45 -4.43 9.64
C CYS A 5 -5.82 -5.77 9.26
N PHE A 6 -5.73 -6.04 7.95
CA PHE A 6 -5.16 -7.28 7.41
C PHE A 6 -4.09 -6.99 6.33
N LYS A 7 -2.99 -7.77 6.37
CA LYS A 7 -2.08 -7.93 5.22
C LYS A 7 -2.64 -9.03 4.33
N THR A 8 -3.27 -8.66 3.22
CA THR A 8 -3.81 -9.60 2.23
C THR A 8 -2.69 -10.08 1.29
N ASP A 9 -1.94 -11.06 1.79
CA ASP A 9 -0.81 -11.66 1.07
C ASP A 9 -1.29 -12.70 0.04
N PHE A 10 -0.41 -13.06 -0.91
CA PHE A 10 -0.71 -13.97 -2.03
C PHE A 10 -1.80 -13.46 -2.98
N GLY A 11 -2.51 -14.39 -3.63
CA GLY A 11 -3.57 -14.11 -4.61
C GLY A 11 -3.13 -14.10 -6.07
N GLU A 12 -1.86 -14.39 -6.39
CA GLU A 12 -1.35 -14.34 -7.77
C GLU A 12 -1.16 -15.70 -8.47
N ARG A 13 -1.04 -16.81 -7.72
CA ARG A 13 -0.80 -18.17 -8.30
C ARG A 13 -2.05 -19.02 -8.35
N ILE A 14 -3.09 -18.49 -8.99
CA ILE A 14 -4.38 -19.17 -9.10
C ILE A 14 -4.36 -20.18 -10.26
N PRO A 15 -4.59 -21.48 -10.01
CA PRO A 15 -4.53 -22.50 -11.05
C PRO A 15 -5.69 -22.34 -12.05
N THR A 16 -5.48 -22.80 -13.28
CA THR A 16 -6.46 -22.71 -14.37
C THR A 16 -7.05 -24.05 -14.77
N ASP A 17 -6.50 -25.15 -14.28
CA ASP A 17 -6.96 -26.54 -14.44
C ASP A 17 -7.95 -26.94 -13.32
N VAL A 18 -8.89 -26.04 -13.03
CA VAL A 18 -9.86 -26.19 -11.94
C VAL A 18 -11.27 -25.84 -12.41
N GLN A 19 -12.27 -26.27 -11.64
CA GLN A 19 -13.65 -25.85 -11.80
C GLN A 19 -14.06 -24.96 -10.63
N TRP A 20 -14.40 -23.70 -10.93
CA TRP A 20 -14.93 -22.76 -9.94
C TRP A 20 -16.38 -23.12 -9.59
N PHE A 21 -16.77 -22.81 -8.35
CA PHE A 21 -18.11 -23.13 -7.84
C PHE A 21 -19.25 -22.50 -8.66
N ASP A 22 -19.05 -21.27 -9.12
CA ASP A 22 -20.00 -20.52 -9.95
C ASP A 22 -19.91 -20.84 -11.45
N GLY A 23 -19.00 -21.75 -11.84
CA GLY A 23 -18.73 -22.08 -13.24
C GLY A 23 -17.94 -21.02 -14.02
N SER A 24 -17.32 -20.05 -13.33
CA SER A 24 -16.51 -19.01 -13.97
C SER A 24 -15.33 -19.57 -14.77
N ASP A 25 -14.97 -18.84 -15.84
CA ASP A 25 -13.82 -19.13 -16.70
C ASP A 25 -12.51 -19.08 -15.90
N PRO A 26 -11.78 -20.20 -15.74
CA PRO A 26 -10.55 -20.24 -14.98
C PRO A 26 -9.47 -19.27 -15.50
N GLN A 27 -9.44 -18.98 -16.81
CA GLN A 27 -8.46 -18.07 -17.41
C GLN A 27 -8.69 -16.62 -16.97
N LYS A 28 -9.96 -16.20 -16.84
CA LYS A 28 -10.31 -14.87 -16.31
C LYS A 28 -10.11 -14.81 -14.80
N MET A 29 -10.48 -15.87 -14.11
CA MET A 29 -10.35 -15.98 -12.66
C MET A 29 -8.90 -15.92 -12.19
N HIS A 30 -7.93 -16.37 -13.00
CA HIS A 30 -6.52 -16.27 -12.67
C HIS A 30 -6.11 -14.86 -12.20
N ASN A 31 -6.54 -13.82 -12.94
CA ASN A 31 -6.27 -12.43 -12.56
C ASN A 31 -7.36 -11.84 -11.68
N HIS A 32 -8.64 -12.16 -11.93
CA HIS A 32 -9.75 -11.51 -11.22
C HIS A 32 -9.87 -11.94 -9.75
N TYR A 33 -9.33 -13.11 -9.38
CA TYR A 33 -9.35 -13.58 -8.00
C TYR A 33 -8.75 -12.58 -7.01
N ALA A 34 -7.67 -11.87 -7.37
CA ALA A 34 -7.07 -10.87 -6.50
C ALA A 34 -8.04 -9.72 -6.18
N TYR A 35 -8.94 -9.36 -7.10
CA TYR A 35 -10.01 -8.40 -6.83
C TYR A 35 -10.99 -8.95 -5.79
N ILE A 36 -11.54 -10.14 -6.03
CA ILE A 36 -12.56 -10.76 -5.16
C ILE A 36 -12.00 -11.00 -3.76
N TYR A 37 -10.76 -11.47 -3.66
CA TYR A 37 -10.08 -11.68 -2.39
C TYR A 37 -9.95 -10.39 -1.58
N ASN A 38 -9.43 -9.32 -2.18
CA ASN A 38 -9.28 -8.05 -1.48
C ASN A 38 -10.63 -7.38 -1.18
N GLU A 39 -11.61 -7.48 -2.07
CA GLU A 39 -12.97 -6.97 -1.87
C GLU A 39 -13.64 -7.64 -0.66
N LEU A 40 -13.52 -8.96 -0.55
CA LEU A 40 -14.06 -9.70 0.59
C LEU A 40 -13.47 -9.18 1.90
N VAL A 41 -12.14 -9.08 2.00
CA VAL A 41 -11.48 -8.65 3.25
C VAL A 41 -11.75 -7.17 3.54
N TRP A 42 -11.81 -6.33 2.51
CA TRP A 42 -12.22 -4.93 2.64
C TRP A 42 -13.63 -4.80 3.22
N ASN A 43 -14.59 -5.57 2.70
CA ASN A 43 -15.97 -5.53 3.18
C ASN A 43 -16.08 -6.01 4.63
N VAL A 44 -15.26 -6.98 5.06
CA VAL A 44 -15.17 -7.33 6.49
C VAL A 44 -14.77 -6.12 7.32
N LEU A 45 -13.75 -5.36 6.93
CA LEU A 45 -13.33 -4.16 7.66
C LEU A 45 -14.44 -3.09 7.63
N LYS A 46 -15.00 -2.83 6.45
CA LYS A 46 -16.10 -1.87 6.28
C LYS A 46 -17.29 -2.17 7.21
N ASP A 47 -17.68 -3.43 7.33
CA ASP A 47 -18.85 -3.84 8.11
C ASP A 47 -18.58 -3.95 9.61
N THR A 48 -17.30 -4.02 10.03
CA THR A 48 -16.91 -4.23 11.43
C THR A 48 -16.28 -3.02 12.10
N VAL A 49 -15.33 -2.36 11.43
CA VAL A 49 -14.63 -1.16 11.94
C VAL A 49 -15.10 0.13 11.26
N GLY A 50 -15.78 0.02 10.11
CA GLY A 50 -16.26 1.16 9.32
C GLY A 50 -15.34 1.48 8.15
N GLU A 51 -15.91 2.05 7.07
CA GLU A 51 -15.18 2.33 5.83
C GLU A 51 -14.03 3.32 6.00
N GLU A 52 -14.18 4.32 6.87
CA GLU A 52 -13.15 5.34 7.11
C GLU A 52 -11.93 4.79 7.89
N GLU A 53 -12.10 3.64 8.58
CA GLU A 53 -11.04 2.95 9.32
C GLU A 53 -10.47 1.74 8.53
N ALA A 54 -11.05 1.42 7.37
CA ALA A 54 -10.65 0.26 6.59
C ALA A 54 -9.31 0.50 5.87
N VAL A 55 -8.36 -0.43 6.08
CA VAL A 55 -7.06 -0.43 5.41
C VAL A 55 -6.53 -1.85 5.23
N LEU A 56 -5.91 -2.12 4.08
CA LEU A 56 -5.20 -3.35 3.78
C LEU A 56 -3.70 -3.12 3.60
N PHE A 57 -2.94 -4.21 3.57
CA PHE A 57 -1.61 -4.28 2.95
C PHE A 57 -1.60 -5.40 1.91
N ALA A 58 -2.13 -5.11 0.71
CA ALA A 58 -2.37 -6.07 -0.36
C ALA A 58 -1.11 -6.30 -1.21
N ARG A 59 -0.81 -7.58 -1.51
CA ARG A 59 0.27 -7.96 -2.44
C ARG A 59 -0.20 -8.01 -3.89
N SER A 60 -1.26 -8.77 -4.15
CA SER A 60 -1.79 -8.98 -5.50
C SER A 60 -2.94 -8.02 -5.78
N ALA A 61 -3.09 -7.63 -7.05
CA ALA A 61 -4.12 -6.71 -7.51
C ALA A 61 -4.58 -7.05 -8.93
N SER A 62 -5.79 -6.61 -9.27
CA SER A 62 -6.35 -6.63 -10.61
C SER A 62 -7.11 -5.32 -10.84
N VAL A 63 -7.65 -5.12 -12.04
CA VAL A 63 -8.45 -3.92 -12.36
C VAL A 63 -9.58 -3.77 -11.33
N GLY A 64 -9.69 -2.58 -10.72
CA GLY A 64 -10.67 -2.26 -9.69
C GLY A 64 -10.16 -2.43 -8.26
N ALA A 65 -9.07 -3.17 -8.03
CA ALA A 65 -8.53 -3.42 -6.69
C ALA A 65 -7.92 -2.17 -6.05
N GLN A 66 -7.66 -1.10 -6.82
CA GLN A 66 -7.19 0.17 -6.27
C GLN A 66 -8.14 0.75 -5.22
N LYS A 67 -9.44 0.36 -5.26
CA LYS A 67 -10.49 0.67 -4.26
C LYS A 67 -10.19 0.17 -2.85
N PHE A 68 -9.27 -0.78 -2.70
CA PHE A 68 -8.98 -1.45 -1.44
C PHE A 68 -7.52 -1.19 -1.02
N PRO A 69 -7.14 0.08 -0.74
CA PRO A 69 -5.78 0.41 -0.35
C PRO A 69 -5.41 -0.22 1.00
N VAL A 70 -4.15 -0.47 1.28
CA VAL A 70 -2.93 -0.04 0.58
C VAL A 70 -2.28 -1.21 -0.14
N HIS A 71 -1.56 -0.93 -1.24
CA HIS A 71 -0.82 -1.95 -1.99
C HIS A 71 0.67 -1.92 -1.61
N TRP A 72 1.29 -3.08 -1.48
CA TRP A 72 2.69 -3.23 -1.08
C TRP A 72 3.53 -3.89 -2.18
N GLY A 73 4.75 -3.38 -2.37
CA GLY A 73 5.63 -3.70 -3.50
C GLY A 73 6.25 -5.09 -3.56
N GLY A 74 5.94 -6.01 -2.65
CA GLY A 74 6.46 -7.37 -2.70
C GLY A 74 7.82 -7.57 -2.00
N ASP A 75 8.33 -8.79 -2.15
CA ASP A 75 9.56 -9.27 -1.52
C ASP A 75 10.80 -8.75 -2.27
N CYS A 76 11.40 -7.67 -1.78
CA CYS A 76 12.61 -7.07 -2.34
C CYS A 76 13.89 -7.52 -1.62
N TYR A 77 15.04 -7.39 -2.28
CA TYR A 77 16.35 -7.69 -1.69
C TYR A 77 16.93 -6.46 -0.97
N ALA A 78 17.74 -6.70 0.06
CA ALA A 78 18.37 -5.67 0.86
C ALA A 78 19.63 -5.01 0.20
N ASN A 79 19.49 -4.47 -1.01
CA ASN A 79 20.54 -3.73 -1.75
C ASN A 79 19.96 -2.52 -2.50
N TYR A 80 20.83 -1.66 -3.06
CA TYR A 80 20.38 -0.42 -3.71
C TYR A 80 19.68 -0.67 -5.05
N GLU A 81 20.08 -1.70 -5.77
CA GLU A 81 19.50 -2.09 -7.05
C GLU A 81 18.03 -2.48 -6.87
N SER A 82 17.73 -3.27 -5.84
CA SER A 82 16.38 -3.68 -5.49
C SER A 82 15.56 -2.56 -4.82
N MET A 83 16.20 -1.64 -4.09
CA MET A 83 15.54 -0.39 -3.68
C MET A 83 15.10 0.43 -4.90
N ALA A 84 15.95 0.51 -5.94
CA ALA A 84 15.64 1.23 -7.16
C ALA A 84 14.54 0.55 -7.99
N GLU A 85 14.52 -0.79 -8.06
CA GLU A 85 13.44 -1.52 -8.73
C GLU A 85 12.10 -1.41 -7.99
N SER A 86 12.14 -1.40 -6.66
CA SER A 86 10.97 -1.16 -5.82
C SER A 86 10.38 0.22 -6.10
N LEU A 87 11.21 1.26 -6.21
CA LEU A 87 10.77 2.61 -6.59
C LEU A 87 10.14 2.63 -7.99
N ARG A 88 10.72 1.94 -8.97
CA ARG A 88 10.10 1.81 -10.30
C ARG A 88 8.72 1.17 -10.22
N GLY A 89 8.57 0.08 -9.44
CA GLY A 89 7.27 -0.54 -9.18
C GLY A 89 6.25 0.41 -8.53
N GLY A 90 6.69 1.19 -7.53
CA GLY A 90 5.85 2.20 -6.87
C GLY A 90 5.39 3.32 -7.81
N LEU A 91 6.25 3.77 -8.73
CA LEU A 91 5.85 4.74 -9.75
C LEU A 91 4.91 4.13 -10.79
N SER A 92 5.19 2.91 -11.24
CA SER A 92 4.36 2.18 -12.21
C SER A 92 2.95 1.91 -11.69
N ILE A 93 2.80 1.53 -10.41
CA ILE A 93 1.47 1.28 -9.84
C ILE A 93 0.66 2.59 -9.68
N GLY A 94 1.34 3.70 -9.37
CA GLY A 94 0.75 5.04 -9.36
C GLY A 94 0.23 5.47 -10.74
N LEU A 95 1.01 5.21 -11.80
CA LEU A 95 0.59 5.42 -13.19
C LEU A 95 -0.55 4.47 -13.63
N SER A 96 -0.79 3.40 -12.87
CA SER A 96 -1.83 2.40 -13.15
C SER A 96 -3.10 2.62 -12.32
N GLY A 97 -3.25 3.78 -11.69
CA GLY A 97 -4.47 4.18 -10.97
C GLY A 97 -4.50 3.88 -9.47
N PHE A 98 -3.40 3.38 -8.89
CA PHE A 98 -3.34 3.10 -7.45
C PHE A 98 -2.77 4.31 -6.69
N GLY A 99 -3.57 4.90 -5.81
CA GLY A 99 -3.19 6.11 -5.08
C GLY A 99 -2.22 5.91 -3.91
N PHE A 100 -2.11 4.68 -3.40
CA PHE A 100 -1.33 4.39 -2.18
C PHE A 100 -0.45 3.16 -2.36
N TRP A 101 0.81 3.33 -1.99
CA TRP A 101 1.83 2.30 -2.10
C TRP A 101 2.75 2.26 -0.88
N SER A 102 3.16 1.05 -0.50
CA SER A 102 4.15 0.75 0.54
C SER A 102 5.22 -0.21 0.05
N HIS A 103 6.32 -0.28 0.80
CA HIS A 103 7.46 -1.18 0.57
C HIS A 103 8.17 -1.46 1.89
N ASP A 104 8.98 -2.51 1.91
CA ASP A 104 9.69 -2.94 3.10
C ASP A 104 11.02 -2.19 3.25
N ILE A 105 11.07 -1.30 4.23
CA ILE A 105 12.26 -0.51 4.54
C ILE A 105 13.42 -1.44 4.91
N GLY A 106 14.51 -1.33 4.15
CA GLY A 106 15.70 -2.17 4.31
C GLY A 106 15.65 -3.50 3.56
N GLY A 107 14.62 -3.73 2.74
CA GLY A 107 14.44 -4.98 1.99
C GLY A 107 13.81 -6.09 2.82
N PHE A 108 13.16 -7.03 2.15
CA PHE A 108 12.57 -8.22 2.75
C PHE A 108 13.61 -9.35 2.89
N GLU A 109 14.24 -9.73 1.78
CA GLU A 109 15.27 -10.76 1.73
C GLU A 109 16.65 -10.23 2.14
N ASN A 110 17.44 -11.13 2.73
CA ASN A 110 18.76 -10.84 3.31
C ASN A 110 18.73 -9.82 4.47
N THR A 111 19.90 -9.55 5.04
CA THR A 111 20.10 -8.47 6.02
C THR A 111 20.84 -7.34 5.34
N ALA A 112 20.24 -6.15 5.33
CA ALA A 112 20.85 -4.98 4.72
C ALA A 112 22.18 -4.60 5.41
N PRO A 113 23.17 -4.09 4.68
CA PRO A 113 24.19 -3.23 5.28
C PRO A 113 23.52 -1.99 5.91
N ALA A 114 24.03 -1.50 7.04
CA ALA A 114 23.44 -0.36 7.76
C ALA A 114 23.25 0.89 6.87
N HIS A 115 24.18 1.14 5.93
CA HIS A 115 24.05 2.26 5.00
C HIS A 115 22.85 2.11 4.03
N VAL A 116 22.55 0.89 3.56
CA VAL A 116 21.36 0.63 2.73
C VAL A 116 20.10 0.84 3.57
N TYR A 117 20.06 0.28 4.79
CA TYR A 117 18.93 0.44 5.72
C TYR A 117 18.62 1.92 6.00
N LYS A 118 19.64 2.72 6.34
CA LYS A 118 19.49 4.16 6.62
C LYS A 118 18.95 4.94 5.42
N ARG A 119 19.43 4.66 4.21
CA ARG A 119 18.91 5.29 2.97
C ARG A 119 17.47 4.88 2.68
N TRP A 120 17.14 3.61 2.88
CA TRP A 120 15.79 3.10 2.67
C TRP A 120 14.81 3.66 3.72
N CYS A 121 15.25 3.94 4.95
CA CYS A 121 14.41 4.59 5.96
C CYS A 121 13.90 5.95 5.49
N ALA A 122 14.79 6.78 4.94
CA ALA A 122 14.42 8.07 4.37
C ALA A 122 13.39 7.92 3.24
N PHE A 123 13.65 7.00 2.30
CA PHE A 123 12.74 6.71 1.19
C PHE A 123 11.37 6.21 1.68
N GLY A 124 11.34 5.22 2.58
CA GLY A 124 10.09 4.63 3.07
C GLY A 124 9.25 5.57 3.91
N LEU A 125 9.87 6.42 4.73
CA LEU A 125 9.16 7.42 5.53
C LEU A 125 8.74 8.66 4.72
N LEU A 126 9.27 8.84 3.51
CA LEU A 126 8.78 9.81 2.53
C LEU A 126 7.84 9.19 1.48
N SER A 127 7.48 7.91 1.64
CA SER A 127 6.43 7.23 0.85
C SER A 127 5.06 7.31 1.56
N SER A 128 3.97 7.01 0.86
CA SER A 128 2.61 7.13 1.42
C SER A 128 2.43 6.30 2.71
N HIS A 129 2.81 5.02 2.67
CA HIS A 129 2.73 4.09 3.79
C HIS A 129 4.10 3.44 4.03
N SER A 130 4.47 3.28 5.31
CA SER A 130 5.83 2.94 5.70
C SER A 130 5.80 1.72 6.62
N ARG A 131 6.59 0.69 6.29
CA ARG A 131 6.68 -0.56 7.07
C ARG A 131 8.13 -1.02 7.22
N LEU A 132 8.45 -1.52 8.41
CA LEU A 132 9.69 -2.24 8.71
C LEU A 132 9.37 -3.74 8.75
N HIS A 133 9.80 -4.50 7.75
CA HIS A 133 9.52 -5.95 7.65
C HIS A 133 10.69 -6.68 6.99
N GLY A 134 10.99 -7.89 7.44
CA GLY A 134 12.10 -8.70 6.95
C GLY A 134 11.78 -10.19 7.05
N SER A 135 12.47 -10.99 6.23
CA SER A 135 12.28 -12.44 6.12
C SER A 135 12.87 -13.19 7.32
N LYS A 136 14.19 -13.13 7.50
CA LYS A 136 14.95 -13.91 8.50
C LYS A 136 15.60 -13.05 9.59
N SER A 137 15.44 -11.74 9.52
CA SER A 137 16.04 -10.79 10.47
C SER A 137 15.06 -9.66 10.80
N TYR A 138 15.11 -9.19 12.04
CA TYR A 138 14.33 -8.03 12.47
C TYR A 138 14.79 -6.76 11.74
N ARG A 139 13.85 -5.82 11.54
CA ARG A 139 14.10 -4.49 10.95
C ARG A 139 14.10 -3.36 11.98
N VAL A 140 14.26 -3.70 13.24
CA VAL A 140 14.45 -2.69 14.30
C VAL A 140 15.78 -1.97 14.09
N PRO A 141 15.86 -0.64 14.25
CA PRO A 141 17.05 0.11 13.85
C PRO A 141 18.30 -0.23 14.69
N TRP A 142 18.12 -0.60 15.97
CA TRP A 142 19.24 -1.01 16.84
C TRP A 142 19.85 -2.36 16.46
N ALA A 143 19.28 -3.09 15.49
CA ALA A 143 19.93 -4.26 14.91
C ALA A 143 21.06 -3.89 13.92
N TYR A 144 21.19 -2.60 13.57
CA TYR A 144 22.18 -2.09 12.61
C TYR A 144 23.26 -1.26 13.29
N ASP A 145 22.90 -0.08 13.81
CA ASP A 145 23.76 0.83 14.57
C ASP A 145 22.93 1.93 15.28
N ASP A 146 23.56 2.70 16.17
CA ASP A 146 22.89 3.80 16.88
C ASP A 146 22.42 4.91 15.92
N GLU A 147 23.18 5.19 14.87
CA GLU A 147 22.80 6.17 13.84
C GLU A 147 21.50 5.76 13.14
N SER A 148 21.26 4.47 12.92
CA SER A 148 20.01 3.95 12.34
C SER A 148 18.81 4.27 13.22
N CYS A 149 18.98 4.26 14.55
CA CYS A 149 17.92 4.70 15.48
C CYS A 149 17.62 6.20 15.30
N ASP A 150 18.66 7.01 15.13
CA ASP A 150 18.51 8.45 14.89
C ASP A 150 17.88 8.75 13.53
N VAL A 151 18.22 8.00 12.47
CA VAL A 151 17.61 8.12 11.14
C VAL A 151 16.11 7.80 11.21
N VAL A 152 15.74 6.66 11.80
CA VAL A 152 14.33 6.28 11.95
C VAL A 152 13.57 7.32 12.78
N ARG A 153 14.16 7.80 13.89
CA ARG A 153 13.56 8.85 14.72
C ARG A 153 13.32 10.14 13.93
N PHE A 154 14.33 10.61 13.21
CA PHE A 154 14.25 11.85 12.44
C PHE A 154 13.16 11.79 11.37
N PHE A 155 13.17 10.76 10.53
CA PHE A 155 12.21 10.68 9.42
C PHE A 155 10.80 10.33 9.88
N THR A 156 10.63 9.60 10.98
CA THR A 156 9.30 9.35 11.57
C THR A 156 8.70 10.65 12.10
N GLN A 157 9.47 11.42 12.88
CA GLN A 157 9.05 12.74 13.36
C GLN A 157 8.75 13.70 12.22
N LEU A 158 9.57 13.70 11.17
CA LEU A 158 9.34 14.50 9.97
C LEU A 158 8.01 14.13 9.30
N LYS A 159 7.76 12.83 9.03
CA LYS A 159 6.50 12.37 8.42
C LYS A 159 5.29 12.78 9.25
N CYS A 160 5.35 12.63 10.58
CA CYS A 160 4.29 13.08 11.49
C CYS A 160 4.01 14.59 11.36
N ARG A 161 5.05 15.43 11.31
CA ARG A 161 4.87 16.88 11.10
C ARG A 161 4.35 17.23 9.72
N MET A 162 4.61 16.40 8.71
CA MET A 162 4.11 16.57 7.35
C MET A 162 2.66 16.09 7.16
N MET A 163 2.05 15.43 8.14
CA MET A 163 0.69 14.87 8.00
C MET A 163 -0.38 15.86 7.51
N PRO A 164 -0.42 17.14 7.93
CA PRO A 164 -1.38 18.09 7.37
C PRO A 164 -1.27 18.24 5.84
N TYR A 165 -0.05 18.21 5.31
CA TYR A 165 0.21 18.21 3.87
C TYR A 165 -0.09 16.84 3.25
N LEU A 166 0.50 15.77 3.79
CA LEU A 166 0.37 14.42 3.23
C LEU A 166 -1.09 13.94 3.18
N TYR A 167 -1.89 14.24 4.20
CA TYR A 167 -3.30 13.86 4.25
C TYR A 167 -4.13 14.66 3.23
N ARG A 168 -3.78 15.93 2.97
CA ARG A 168 -4.41 16.73 1.91
C ARG A 168 -4.11 16.18 0.51
N GLU A 169 -2.89 15.68 0.28
CA GLU A 169 -2.50 15.03 -0.97
C GLU A 169 -3.14 13.63 -1.11
N ALA A 170 -3.24 12.86 -0.02
CA ALA A 170 -3.98 11.60 0.01
C ALA A 170 -5.45 11.79 -0.39
N ALA A 171 -6.10 12.86 0.08
CA ALA A 171 -7.46 13.21 -0.34
C ALA A 171 -7.53 13.58 -1.84
N ARG A 172 -6.45 14.06 -2.47
CA ARG A 172 -6.40 14.26 -3.93
C ARG A 172 -6.35 12.92 -4.65
N ALA A 173 -5.57 11.96 -4.16
CA ALA A 173 -5.52 10.62 -4.73
C ALA A 173 -6.90 9.94 -4.70
N LYS A 174 -7.65 10.07 -3.60
CA LYS A 174 -9.06 9.60 -3.53
C LYS A 174 -9.92 10.24 -4.63
N ARG A 175 -9.96 11.58 -4.73
CA ARG A 175 -10.82 12.28 -5.71
C ARG A 175 -10.40 12.13 -7.17
N ALA A 176 -9.10 11.95 -7.45
CA ALA A 176 -8.59 11.89 -8.83
C ALA A 176 -8.45 10.45 -9.36
N GLY A 177 -8.24 9.47 -8.47
CA GLY A 177 -8.11 8.05 -8.81
C GLY A 177 -9.42 7.28 -8.78
N TYR A 178 -10.41 7.74 -8.00
CA TYR A 178 -11.81 7.35 -8.13
C TYR A 178 -12.49 8.49 -8.86
N ALA A 179 -12.68 8.37 -10.19
CA ALA A 179 -13.72 9.16 -10.81
C ALA A 179 -15.01 8.78 -10.07
N ASP A 180 -15.57 9.72 -9.32
CA ASP A 180 -16.80 9.51 -8.56
C ASP A 180 -17.83 8.85 -9.48
N ASP A 181 -18.23 7.63 -9.14
CA ASP A 181 -19.43 6.98 -9.67
C ASP A 181 -20.70 7.61 -9.08
N ALA A 182 -20.58 8.83 -8.53
CA ALA A 182 -21.65 9.65 -8.03
C ALA A 182 -21.78 10.88 -8.94
N GLY A 183 -22.71 10.78 -9.89
CA GLY A 183 -23.41 11.94 -10.43
C GLY A 183 -24.26 12.60 -9.34
N HIS A 184 -23.64 13.07 -8.25
CA HIS A 184 -24.24 14.01 -7.33
C HIS A 184 -23.60 15.37 -7.59
N ASP A 185 -24.26 16.10 -8.47
CA ASP A 185 -24.10 17.54 -8.64
C ASP A 185 -24.46 18.20 -7.31
N ASP A 186 -23.48 18.36 -6.42
CA ASP A 186 -23.56 19.32 -5.32
C ASP A 186 -23.48 20.71 -5.95
N GLY A 187 -24.62 21.13 -6.49
CA GLY A 187 -24.84 22.44 -7.06
C GLY A 187 -24.41 23.49 -6.05
N VAL A 188 -23.27 24.13 -6.31
CA VAL A 188 -22.90 25.39 -5.66
C VAL A 188 -23.88 26.44 -6.15
N PRO A 189 -24.79 26.97 -5.31
CA PRO A 189 -25.64 28.06 -5.74
C PRO A 189 -24.75 29.27 -5.95
N GLY A 190 -24.79 29.82 -7.16
CA GLY A 190 -24.10 31.05 -7.52
C GLY A 190 -24.37 32.14 -6.49
N ARG A 191 -23.32 32.72 -5.95
CA ARG A 191 -23.40 34.03 -5.30
C ARG A 191 -23.53 35.09 -6.39
N SER A 192 -24.76 35.38 -6.74
CA SER A 192 -25.16 36.70 -7.23
C SER A 192 -25.51 37.57 -6.02
N GLY A 193 -25.00 38.80 -5.99
CA GLY A 193 -25.52 39.86 -5.12
C GLY A 193 -24.49 40.56 -4.23
N LEU A 194 -24.14 41.78 -4.68
CA LEU A 194 -23.47 42.91 -4.01
C LEU A 194 -21.95 42.81 -3.78
#